data_AF-A0A7V3YEF4-F1
#
_entry.id   AF-A0A7V3YEF4-F1
#
_cell.length_a   1.000
_cell.length_b   1.000
_cell.length_c   1.000
_cell.angle_alpha   90.00
_cell.angle_beta   90.00
_cell.angle_gamma   90.00
#
_symmetry.space_group_name_H-M   'P 1'
#
loop_
_entity.id
_entity.type
_entity.pdbx_description
1 polymer ?
#
loop_
_entity_poly.entity_id
_entity_poly.type
_entity_poly.pdbx_seq_one_letter_code
_entity_poly.pdbx_strand_id
1 'polypeptide(L)'
;MHLSKKNTTIYGIGGGLLSFGISFFMGSLVGQSLDQGSRIFAATTVGGTGLGTWLFLHAGRNKDRNEAIQAIRIQRKNREFPVQEKTSPQKSPLELIEIEKQKREEMRKQREQLLKELEETKTQKN
;
A
#
# COMPACT_ATOMS: atom_id res chain seq x y z
N MET A 1 5.54 -6.45 -26.57
CA MET A 1 5.80 -6.24 -25.13
C MET A 1 5.23 -4.87 -24.75
N HIS A 2 4.00 -4.82 -24.25
CA HIS A 2 3.39 -3.56 -23.82
C HIS A 2 3.94 -3.25 -22.43
N LEU A 3 4.93 -2.34 -22.31
CA LEU A 3 5.33 -1.83 -21.00
C LEU A 3 4.12 -1.09 -20.42
N SER A 4 3.52 -1.68 -19.38
CA SER A 4 2.38 -1.10 -18.68
C SER A 4 2.81 0.23 -18.04
N LYS A 5 2.45 1.36 -18.66
CA LYS A 5 2.72 2.71 -18.14
C LYS A 5 1.72 3.11 -17.03
N LYS A 6 1.09 2.13 -16.39
CA LYS A 6 -0.08 2.35 -15.53
C LYS A 6 0.28 3.18 -14.31
N ASN A 7 1.43 2.94 -13.66
CA ASN A 7 1.81 3.75 -12.51
C ASN A 7 2.30 5.14 -12.91
N THR A 8 3.07 5.27 -14.00
CA THR A 8 3.43 6.60 -14.51
C THR A 8 2.19 7.47 -14.78
N THR A 9 1.14 6.89 -15.35
CA THR A 9 -0.13 7.61 -15.58
C THR A 9 -0.88 7.90 -14.28
N ILE A 10 -0.97 6.95 -13.34
CA ILE A 10 -1.66 7.16 -12.05
C ILE A 10 -0.93 8.21 -11.19
N TYR A 11 0.39 8.12 -11.07
CA TYR A 11 1.18 9.10 -10.33
C TYR A 11 1.26 10.43 -11.06
N GLY A 12 1.27 10.45 -12.39
CA GLY A 12 1.22 11.69 -13.17
C GLY A 12 -0.11 12.43 -13.02
N ILE A 13 -1.24 11.74 -13.19
CA ILE A 13 -2.59 12.34 -13.05
C ILE A 13 -2.89 12.65 -11.59
N GLY A 14 -2.66 11.70 -10.67
CA GLY A 14 -2.89 11.90 -9.24
C GLY A 14 -1.96 12.94 -8.63
N GLY A 15 -0.68 12.91 -8.98
CA GLY A 15 0.32 13.90 -8.55
C GLY A 15 0.05 15.28 -9.14
N GLY A 16 -0.40 15.36 -10.40
CA GLY A 16 -0.78 16.63 -11.02
C GLY A 16 -2.02 17.24 -10.41
N LEU A 17 -3.08 16.47 -10.16
CA LEU A 17 -4.29 16.96 -9.51
C LEU A 17 -4.02 17.40 -8.06
N LEU A 18 -3.23 16.64 -7.31
CA LEU A 18 -2.86 16.99 -5.94
C LEU A 18 -1.99 18.26 -5.90
N SER A 19 -0.99 18.34 -6.78
CA SER A 19 -0.10 19.52 -6.86
C SER A 19 -0.86 20.76 -7.31
N PHE A 20 -1.82 20.61 -8.23
CA PHE A 20 -2.72 21.68 -8.63
C PHE A 20 -3.58 22.17 -7.46
N GLY A 21 -4.19 21.26 -6.69
CA GLY A 21 -5.00 21.63 -5.53
C GLY A 21 -4.21 22.39 -4.46
N ILE A 22 -3.00 21.91 -4.13
CA ILE A 22 -2.12 22.57 -3.15
C ILE A 22 -1.64 23.94 -3.66
N SER A 23 -1.26 24.03 -4.93
CA SER A 23 -0.75 25.27 -5.52
C SER A 23 -1.86 26.32 -5.69
N PHE A 24 -3.07 25.88 -6.04
CA PHE A 24 -4.27 26.73 -6.09
C PHE A 24 -4.61 27.28 -4.71
N PHE A 25 -4.57 26.43 -3.68
CA PHE A 25 -4.86 26.84 -2.30
C PHE A 25 -3.80 27.80 -1.74
N MET A 26 -2.51 27.52 -1.92
CA MET A 26 -1.46 28.46 -1.53
C MET A 26 -1.55 29.77 -2.33
N GLY A 27 -1.81 29.68 -3.63
CA GLY A 27 -2.02 30.83 -4.48
C GLY A 27 -3.19 31.69 -4.00
N SER A 28 -4.32 31.10 -3.58
CA SER A 28 -5.49 31.85 -3.14
C SER A 28 -5.22 32.61 -1.83
N LEU A 29 -4.43 32.03 -0.92
CA LEU A 29 -4.05 32.68 0.33
C LEU A 29 -3.10 33.86 0.10
N VAL A 30 -2.10 33.68 -0.77
CA VAL A 30 -1.10 34.72 -1.08
C VAL A 30 -1.68 35.82 -1.98
N GLY A 31 -2.61 35.46 -2.88
CA GLY A 31 -3.25 36.40 -3.80
C GLY A 31 -4.19 37.39 -3.13
N GLN A 32 -4.75 37.06 -1.96
CA GLN A 32 -5.58 37.98 -1.17
C GLN A 32 -4.75 39.03 -0.41
N SER A 33 -3.45 38.79 -0.21
CA SER A 33 -2.57 39.64 0.62
C SER A 33 -1.69 40.60 -0.18
N LEU A 34 -1.66 40.48 -1.51
CA LEU A 34 -0.79 41.28 -2.39
C LEU A 34 -1.58 41.86 -3.57
N ASP A 35 -1.37 43.15 -3.85
CA ASP A 35 -2.05 43.93 -4.91
C ASP A 35 -1.77 43.41 -6.34
N GLN A 36 -0.79 42.51 -6.49
CA GLN A 36 -0.47 41.77 -7.72
C GLN A 36 -1.00 40.32 -7.71
N GLY A 37 -2.04 40.05 -6.92
CA GLY A 37 -2.51 38.70 -6.58
C GLY A 37 -2.79 37.79 -7.77
N SER A 38 -3.30 38.31 -8.89
CA SER A 38 -3.62 37.50 -10.09
C SER A 38 -2.40 36.90 -10.79
N ARG A 39 -1.28 37.65 -10.87
CA ARG A 39 -0.03 37.16 -11.49
C ARG A 39 0.68 36.16 -10.59
N ILE A 40 0.71 36.43 -9.29
CA ILE A 40 1.34 35.54 -8.30
C ILE A 40 0.55 34.23 -8.19
N PHE A 41 -0.78 34.30 -8.21
CA PHE A 41 -1.67 33.15 -8.25
C PHE A 41 -1.43 32.27 -9.48
N ALA A 42 -1.39 32.87 -10.68
CA ALA A 42 -1.13 32.14 -11.92
C ALA A 42 0.28 31.52 -11.93
N ALA A 43 1.30 32.27 -11.50
CA ALA A 43 2.68 31.79 -11.45
C ALA A 43 2.85 30.64 -10.46
N THR A 44 2.25 30.74 -9.28
CA THR A 44 2.31 29.69 -8.24
C THR A 44 1.58 28.44 -8.68
N THR A 45 0.41 28.59 -9.29
CA THR A 45 -0.40 27.46 -9.75
C THR A 45 0.28 26.74 -10.90
N VAL A 46 0.73 27.45 -11.94
CA VAL A 46 1.41 26.84 -13.10
C VAL A 46 2.76 26.27 -12.69
N GLY A 47 3.56 27.02 -11.92
CA GLY A 47 4.88 26.58 -11.47
C GLY A 47 4.82 25.41 -10.50
N GLY A 48 3.97 25.49 -9.48
CA GLY A 48 3.79 24.46 -8.46
C GLY A 48 3.20 23.17 -9.03
N THR A 49 2.20 23.28 -9.92
CA THR A 49 1.66 22.11 -10.64
C THR A 49 2.71 21.50 -11.55
N GLY A 50 3.42 22.30 -12.35
CA GLY A 50 4.45 21.81 -13.26
C GLY A 50 5.57 21.05 -12.54
N LEU A 51 6.09 21.63 -11.46
CA LEU A 51 7.14 21.00 -10.64
C LEU A 51 6.65 19.75 -9.91
N GLY A 52 5.45 19.82 -9.31
CA GLY A 52 4.86 18.69 -8.61
C GLY A 52 4.59 17.52 -9.56
N THR A 53 3.94 17.77 -10.70
CA THR A 53 3.71 16.78 -11.75
C THR A 53 5.02 16.15 -12.22
N TRP A 54 6.07 16.95 -12.45
CA TRP A 54 7.37 16.44 -12.87
C TRP A 54 8.00 15.50 -11.84
N LEU A 55 7.97 15.85 -10.55
CA LEU A 55 8.48 15.02 -9.45
C LEU A 55 7.71 13.68 -9.36
N PHE A 56 6.39 13.71 -9.43
CA PHE A 56 5.57 12.50 -9.37
C PHE A 56 5.73 11.62 -10.62
N LEU A 57 5.90 12.21 -11.80
CA LEU A 57 6.25 11.49 -13.04
C LEU A 57 7.61 10.79 -12.89
N HIS A 58 8.62 11.48 -12.35
CA HIS A 58 9.94 10.90 -12.14
C HIS A 58 9.89 9.74 -11.13
N ALA A 59 9.15 9.90 -10.03
CA ALA A 59 8.94 8.84 -9.05
C ALA A 59 8.20 7.62 -9.65
N GLY A 60 7.16 7.86 -10.46
CA GLY A 60 6.41 6.81 -11.16
C GLY A 60 7.28 6.02 -12.13
N ARG A 61 8.15 6.70 -12.89
CA ARG A 61 9.09 6.05 -13.83
C ARG A 61 10.08 5.12 -13.12
N ASN A 62 10.58 5.52 -11.95
CA ASN A 62 11.48 4.68 -11.16
C ASN A 62 10.76 3.42 -10.64
N LYS A 63 9.49 3.56 -10.23
CA LYS A 63 8.66 2.43 -9.79
C LYS A 63 8.37 1.47 -10.95
N ASP A 64 7.99 1.98 -12.12
CA ASP A 64 7.75 1.19 -13.33
C ASP A 64 9.01 0.44 -13.78
N ARG A 65 10.19 1.06 -13.67
CA ARG A 65 11.46 0.39 -13.97
C ARG A 65 11.74 -0.76 -13.01
N ASN A 66 11.52 -0.56 -11.72
CA ASN A 66 11.73 -1.60 -10.71
C ASN A 66 10.75 -2.76 -10.89
N GLU A 67 9.48 -2.47 -11.21
CA GLU A 67 8.46 -3.47 -11.47
C GLU A 67 8.79 -4.30 -12.73
N ALA A 68 9.26 -3.65 -13.81
CA ALA A 68 9.73 -4.34 -15.01
C ALA A 68 10.93 -5.26 -14.72
N ILE A 69 11.89 -4.81 -13.91
CA ILE A 69 13.04 -5.64 -13.51
C ILE A 69 12.59 -6.84 -12.68
N GLN A 70 11.65 -6.66 -11.74
CA GLN A 70 11.11 -7.76 -10.95
C GLN A 70 10.35 -8.76 -11.82
N ALA A 71 9.53 -8.29 -12.77
CA ALA A 71 8.83 -9.15 -13.71
C ALA A 71 9.81 -10.02 -14.53
N ILE A 72 10.91 -9.44 -15.00
CA ILE A 72 11.96 -10.19 -15.71
C ILE A 72 12.66 -11.19 -14.79
N ARG A 73 12.98 -10.81 -13.54
CA ARG A 73 13.57 -11.74 -12.56
C ARG A 73 12.66 -12.93 -12.27
N ILE A 74 11.35 -12.70 -12.12
CA ILE A 74 10.35 -13.76 -11.91
C ILE A 74 10.26 -14.66 -13.15
N GLN A 75 10.22 -14.08 -14.36
CA GLN A 75 10.18 -14.85 -15.60
C GLN A 75 11.43 -15.72 -15.80
N ARG A 76 12.63 -15.22 -15.44
CA ARG A 76 13.87 -16.01 -15.50
C ARG A 76 13.86 -17.14 -14.48
N LYS A 77 13.45 -16.85 -13.24
CA LYS A 77 13.31 -17.86 -12.17
C LYS A 77 12.34 -18.98 -12.57
N ASN A 78 11.23 -18.64 -13.23
CA ASN A 78 10.24 -19.62 -13.71
C ASN A 78 10.66 -20.37 -14.99
N ARG A 79 11.69 -19.91 -15.71
CA ARG A 79 12.25 -20.62 -16.87
C ARG A 79 13.35 -21.62 -16.48
N GLU A 80 14.15 -21.30 -15.45
CA GLU A 80 15.23 -22.17 -14.97
C GLU A 80 14.71 -23.31 -14.08
N PHE A 81 13.56 -23.13 -13.45
CA PHE A 81 12.77 -24.20 -12.87
C PHE A 81 11.37 -24.03 -13.42
N PRO A 82 10.80 -24.95 -14.22
CA PRO A 82 9.37 -25.06 -14.31
C PRO A 82 8.92 -25.46 -12.92
N VAL A 83 8.75 -24.47 -12.06
CA VAL A 83 8.06 -24.61 -10.79
C VAL A 83 6.69 -25.05 -11.24
N GLN A 84 6.43 -26.36 -11.18
CA GLN A 84 5.08 -26.86 -10.99
C GLN A 84 4.49 -25.88 -9.99
N GLU A 85 3.48 -25.13 -10.42
CA GLU A 85 2.56 -24.51 -9.49
C GLU A 85 2.11 -25.66 -8.60
N LYS A 86 2.82 -25.87 -7.49
CA LYS A 86 2.19 -26.25 -6.25
C LYS A 86 1.30 -25.05 -5.99
N THR A 87 0.15 -25.03 -6.64
CA THR A 87 -1.12 -24.71 -6.01
C THR A 87 -1.04 -25.39 -4.65
N SER A 88 -0.46 -24.69 -3.68
CA SER A 88 -0.87 -24.86 -2.30
C SER A 88 -2.38 -24.82 -2.39
N PRO A 89 -3.11 -25.88 -1.99
CA PRO A 89 -4.56 -25.86 -2.08
C PRO A 89 -4.98 -24.59 -1.36
N GLN A 90 -5.49 -23.62 -2.13
CA GLN A 90 -6.13 -22.46 -1.57
C GLN A 90 -7.30 -23.06 -0.83
N LYS A 91 -7.09 -23.27 0.48
CA LYS A 91 -8.09 -23.81 1.37
C LYS A 91 -9.34 -23.02 1.11
N SER A 92 -10.39 -23.71 0.67
CA SER A 92 -11.65 -23.04 0.33
C SER A 92 -12.05 -22.16 1.52
N PRO A 93 -12.76 -21.03 1.32
CA PRO A 93 -13.20 -20.17 2.42
C PRO A 93 -13.87 -20.95 3.58
N LEU A 94 -14.47 -22.10 3.29
CA LEU A 94 -15.04 -23.03 4.27
C LEU A 94 -13.99 -23.73 5.14
N GLU A 95 -12.88 -24.20 4.57
CA GLU A 95 -11.79 -24.82 5.33
C GLU A 95 -11.09 -23.81 6.26
N LEU A 96 -10.99 -22.54 5.86
CA LEU A 96 -10.45 -21.48 6.72
C LEU A 96 -11.35 -21.25 7.95
N ILE A 97 -12.67 -21.30 7.77
CA ILE A 97 -13.64 -21.16 8.86
C ILE A 97 -13.54 -22.34 9.84
N GLU A 98 -13.36 -23.57 9.35
CA GLU A 98 -13.18 -24.75 10.19
C GLU A 98 -11.90 -24.69 11.01
N ILE A 99 -10.79 -24.25 10.40
CA ILE A 99 -9.51 -24.06 11.08
C ILE A 99 -9.61 -22.98 12.17
N GLU A 100 -10.32 -21.88 11.92
CA GLU A 100 -10.55 -20.86 12.94
C GLU A 100 -11.42 -21.36 14.10
N LYS A 101 -12.44 -22.19 13.83
CA LYS A 101 -13.27 -22.80 14.87
C LYS A 101 -12.44 -23.74 15.75
N GLN A 102 -11.63 -24.61 15.15
CA GLN A 102 -10.74 -25.52 15.90
C GLN A 102 -9.77 -24.77 16.79
N LYS A 103 -9.13 -23.70 16.27
CA LYS A 103 -8.25 -22.85 17.07
C LYS A 103 -8.96 -22.20 18.27
N ARG A 104 -10.23 -21.80 18.11
CA ARG A 104 -11.02 -21.21 19.21
C ARG A 104 -11.33 -22.24 20.30
N GLU A 105 -11.61 -23.48 19.93
CA GLU A 105 -11.85 -24.56 20.90
C GLU A 105 -10.58 -24.94 21.67
N GLU A 106 -9.43 -25.02 20.99
CA GLU A 106 -8.14 -25.27 21.65
C GLU A 106 -7.79 -24.17 22.65
N MET A 107 -7.97 -22.90 22.27
CA MET A 107 -7.76 -21.75 23.16
C MET A 107 -8.68 -21.77 24.38
N ARG A 108 -9.93 -22.28 24.24
CA ARG A 108 -10.85 -22.46 25.38
C ARG A 108 -10.35 -23.55 26.33
N LYS A 109 -9.96 -24.71 25.79
CA LYS A 109 -9.42 -25.81 26.61
C LYS A 109 -8.14 -25.40 27.35
N GLN A 110 -7.24 -24.66 26.69
CA GLN A 110 -6.03 -24.14 27.33
C GLN A 110 -6.36 -23.16 28.45
N ARG A 111 -7.35 -22.28 28.27
CA ARG A 111 -7.81 -21.37 29.35
C ARG A 111 -8.38 -22.14 30.53
N GLU A 112 -9.18 -23.17 30.29
CA GLU A 112 -9.74 -24.00 31.36
C GLU A 112 -8.67 -24.78 32.13
N GLN A 113 -7.67 -25.30 31.43
CA GLN A 113 -6.53 -25.98 32.06
C GLN A 113 -5.71 -25.02 32.93
N LEU A 114 -5.37 -23.84 32.40
CA LEU A 114 -4.65 -22.82 33.16
C LEU A 114 -5.44 -22.34 34.37
N LEU A 115 -6.77 -22.22 34.26
CA LEU A 115 -7.62 -21.86 35.40
C LEU A 115 -7.61 -22.95 36.47
N LYS A 116 -7.67 -24.23 36.10
CA LYS A 116 -7.56 -25.34 37.06
C LYS A 116 -6.19 -25.38 37.73
N GLU A 117 -5.10 -25.23 36.98
CA GLU A 117 -3.75 -25.16 37.56
C GLU A 117 -3.60 -23.98 38.53
N LEU A 118 -4.21 -22.82 38.22
CA LEU A 118 -4.24 -21.66 39.11
C LEU A 118 -5.10 -21.89 40.37
N GLU A 119 -6.19 -22.64 40.26
CA GLU A 119 -7.00 -23.03 41.41
C GLU A 119 -6.26 -24.02 42.31
N GLU A 120 -5.63 -25.05 41.75
CA GLU A 120 -4.84 -26.05 42.49
C GLU A 120 -3.62 -25.45 43.18
N THR A 121 -2.91 -24.53 42.51
CA THR A 121 -1.79 -23.80 43.14
C THR A 121 -2.24 -22.82 44.22
N LYS A 122 -3.47 -22.30 44.15
CA LYS A 122 -4.06 -21.48 45.22
C LYS A 122 -4.48 -22.32 46.42
N THR A 123 -5.05 -23.51 46.22
CA THR A 123 -5.41 -24.42 47.32
C THR A 123 -4.20 -25.07 47.99
N GLN A 124 -3.09 -25.28 47.28
CA GLN A 124 -1.84 -25.78 47.89
C GLN A 124 -1.04 -24.71 48.66
N LYS A 125 -1.35 -23.42 48.49
CA LYS A 125 -0.64 -22.30 49.15
C LYS A 125 -1.37 -21.75 50.38
N ASN A 126 -2.53 -22.32 50.73
CA ASN A 126 -3.22 -22.13 52.01
C ASN A 126 -3.01 -23.36 52.90
#